data_AF-S4R612-F1
#
_entry.id   AF-S4R612-F1
#
_cell.length_a   1.000
_cell.length_b   1.000
_cell.length_c   1.000
_cell.angle_alpha   90.00
_cell.angle_beta   90.00
_cell.angle_gamma   90.00
#
_symmetry.space_group_name_H-M   'P 1'
#
loop_
_entity.id
_entity.type
_entity.pdbx_description
1 polymer ?
#
loop_
_entity_poly.entity_id
_entity_poly.type
_entity_poly.pdbx_seq_one_letter_code
_entity_poly.pdbx_strand_id
1 'polypeptide(L)'
;MSVTYDDCAGVETSSESFWEVGNYKRTVRRIDDGYRLCNDLMACIQERAKIEKVYSQQLTDWTKKWKTLIERGPQYGSMERAWQALMTEADRVSDLHHEMRNQINNEDLEKIKNWQKDTFHKQLIGGFKETKEAEDGFRKAQKPWAKKLKELEVLKKAYHLACKEERLAVSRETSTKSDPAAPPDQAKKLSDKVEKCRQDTQK
;
A
#
# COMPACT_ATOMS: atom_id res chain seq x y z
N MET A 1 16.94 3.10 -49.69
CA MET A 1 17.50 2.79 -48.36
C MET A 1 16.34 2.55 -47.41
N SER A 2 16.29 1.36 -46.82
CA SER A 2 15.33 0.99 -45.78
C SER A 2 15.70 1.60 -44.44
N VAL A 3 14.72 2.13 -43.70
CA VAL A 3 14.72 2.24 -42.23
C VAL A 3 13.25 2.14 -41.82
N THR A 4 12.74 0.92 -41.72
CA THR A 4 12.43 0.20 -40.46
C THR A 4 11.30 0.85 -39.68
N TYR A 5 10.13 0.21 -39.74
CA TYR A 5 9.09 0.34 -38.73
C TYR A 5 9.75 0.15 -37.37
N ASP A 6 9.70 1.20 -36.56
CA ASP A 6 10.16 1.17 -35.19
C ASP A 6 9.41 0.04 -34.47
N ASP A 7 10.24 -0.85 -33.93
CA ASP A 7 9.85 -1.97 -33.12
C ASP A 7 8.99 -1.39 -32.00
N CYS A 8 7.68 -1.66 -32.03
CA CYS A 8 6.84 -1.44 -30.86
C CYS A 8 7.29 -2.49 -29.84
N ALA A 9 8.46 -2.22 -29.26
CA ALA A 9 9.00 -2.89 -28.10
C ALA A 9 7.85 -2.96 -27.13
N GLY A 10 7.35 -4.18 -26.93
CA GLY A 10 6.24 -4.47 -26.07
C GLY A 10 6.50 -3.77 -24.75
N VAL A 11 5.82 -2.66 -24.54
CA VAL A 11 5.67 -2.10 -23.21
C VAL A 11 4.80 -3.15 -22.52
N GLU A 12 5.45 -4.13 -21.88
CA GLU A 12 4.87 -4.80 -20.75
C GLU A 12 4.68 -3.73 -19.69
N THR A 13 3.64 -2.91 -19.85
CA THR A 13 2.96 -2.34 -18.71
C THR A 13 2.45 -3.56 -17.97
N SER A 14 3.22 -4.06 -17.00
CA SER A 14 2.61 -4.76 -15.89
C SER A 14 1.62 -3.76 -15.32
N SER A 15 0.37 -3.87 -15.76
CA SER A 15 -0.59 -2.82 -15.49
C SER A 15 -0.72 -2.79 -13.97
N GLU A 16 -0.54 -1.62 -13.35
CA GLU A 16 -0.82 -1.49 -11.91
C GLU A 16 -2.33 -1.60 -11.60
N SER A 17 -3.12 -2.03 -12.58
CA SER A 17 -4.55 -2.25 -12.45
C SER A 17 -4.84 -3.22 -11.33
N PHE A 18 -5.84 -2.87 -10.54
CA PHE A 18 -6.38 -3.75 -9.51
C PHE A 18 -6.81 -5.12 -10.05
N TRP A 19 -7.26 -5.19 -11.31
CA TRP A 19 -7.80 -6.40 -11.92
C TRP A 19 -6.74 -7.42 -12.34
N GLU A 20 -5.47 -7.06 -12.38
CA GLU A 20 -4.41 -8.03 -12.62
C GLU A 20 -4.34 -9.07 -11.50
N VAL A 21 -3.89 -10.27 -11.86
CA VAL A 21 -3.75 -11.38 -10.89
C VAL A 21 -2.85 -10.94 -9.74
N GLY A 22 -3.38 -10.96 -8.51
CA GLY A 22 -2.65 -10.61 -7.30
C GLY A 22 -2.50 -9.11 -7.00
N ASN A 23 -2.97 -8.18 -7.85
CA ASN A 23 -2.83 -6.74 -7.58
C ASN A 23 -3.78 -6.21 -6.49
N TYR A 24 -4.77 -7.01 -6.06
CA TYR A 24 -5.58 -6.75 -4.88
C TYR A 24 -4.76 -6.65 -3.57
N LYS A 25 -3.50 -7.13 -3.57
CA LYS A 25 -2.57 -7.07 -2.42
C LYS A 25 -2.44 -5.68 -1.80
N ARG A 26 -2.55 -4.60 -2.59
CA ARG A 26 -2.52 -3.22 -2.09
C ARG A 26 -3.72 -2.94 -1.16
N THR A 27 -4.90 -3.46 -1.51
CA THR A 27 -6.12 -3.33 -0.69
C THR A 27 -6.04 -4.14 0.59
N VAL A 28 -5.49 -5.36 0.53
CA VAL A 28 -5.28 -6.21 1.73
C VAL A 28 -4.29 -5.56 2.68
N ARG A 29 -3.15 -5.08 2.17
CA ARG A 29 -2.12 -4.37 2.97
C ARG A 29 -2.67 -3.17 3.73
N ARG A 30 -3.65 -2.47 3.16
CA ARG A 30 -4.31 -1.31 3.81
C ARG A 30 -4.92 -1.67 5.16
N ILE A 31 -5.28 -2.93 5.40
CA ILE A 31 -5.78 -3.41 6.69
C ILE A 31 -4.66 -3.36 7.73
N ASP A 32 -3.49 -3.93 7.44
CA ASP A 32 -2.33 -3.89 8.34
C ASP A 32 -1.85 -2.44 8.58
N ASP A 33 -1.85 -1.62 7.52
CA ASP A 33 -1.52 -0.20 7.61
C ASP A 33 -2.53 0.56 8.50
N GLY A 34 -3.81 0.16 8.51
CA GLY A 34 -4.83 0.73 9.40
C GLY A 34 -4.51 0.53 10.89
N TYR A 35 -4.06 -0.67 11.27
CA TYR A 35 -3.60 -0.92 12.64
C TYR A 35 -2.38 -0.06 12.99
N ARG A 36 -1.43 0.07 12.05
CA ARG A 36 -0.25 0.91 12.22
C ARG A 36 -0.62 2.38 12.43
N LEU A 37 -1.52 2.92 11.61
CA LEU A 37 -1.98 4.30 11.72
C LEU A 37 -2.63 4.61 13.07
N CYS A 38 -3.30 3.63 13.69
CA CYS A 38 -3.79 3.80 15.06
C CYS A 38 -2.66 3.97 16.07
N ASN A 39 -1.55 3.23 15.91
CA ASN A 39 -0.38 3.41 16.78
C ASN A 39 0.27 4.78 16.56
N ASP A 40 0.41 5.19 15.30
CA ASP A 40 0.98 6.49 14.96
C ASP A 40 0.12 7.63 15.53
N LEU A 41 -1.21 7.51 15.46
CA LEU A 41 -2.15 8.46 16.07
C LEU A 41 -2.06 8.48 17.60
N MET A 42 -2.04 7.30 18.25
CA MET A 42 -1.86 7.22 19.70
C MET A 42 -0.54 7.86 20.14
N ALA A 43 0.56 7.62 19.41
CA ALA A 43 1.86 8.23 19.69
C ALA A 43 1.81 9.77 19.54
N CYS A 44 1.22 10.26 18.46
CA CYS A 44 1.05 11.70 18.22
C CYS A 44 0.26 12.38 19.37
N ILE A 45 -0.84 11.77 19.80
CA ILE A 45 -1.68 12.31 20.88
C ILE A 45 -0.97 12.22 22.23
N GLN A 46 -0.22 11.15 22.50
CA GLN A 46 0.62 11.02 23.69
C GLN A 46 1.70 12.11 23.75
N GLU A 47 2.35 12.40 22.63
CA GLU A 47 3.34 13.48 22.54
C GLU A 47 2.71 14.84 22.84
N ARG A 48 1.52 15.11 22.28
CA ARG A 48 0.76 16.31 22.62
C ARG A 48 0.44 16.40 24.12
N ALA A 49 -0.02 15.32 24.75
CA ALA A 49 -0.31 15.30 26.17
C ALA A 49 0.93 15.55 27.06
N LYS A 50 2.12 15.17 26.59
CA LYS A 50 3.39 15.48 27.29
C LYS A 50 3.69 16.98 27.27
N ILE A 51 3.40 17.68 26.16
CA ILE A 51 3.57 19.14 26.06
C ILE A 51 2.68 19.82 27.11
N GLU A 52 1.42 19.42 27.20
CA GLU A 52 0.47 19.96 28.18
C GLU A 52 0.96 19.78 29.62
N LYS A 53 1.45 18.57 29.94
CA LYS A 53 2.05 18.27 31.24
C LYS A 53 3.22 19.19 31.57
N VAL A 54 4.13 19.39 30.63
CA VAL A 54 5.35 20.19 30.85
C VAL A 54 4.99 21.65 31.07
N TYR A 55 4.04 22.20 30.29
CA TYR A 55 3.61 23.59 30.46
C TYR A 55 2.94 23.81 31.83
N SER A 56 1.99 22.95 32.21
CA SER A 56 1.37 22.96 33.55
C SER A 56 2.42 22.89 34.66
N GLN A 57 3.37 21.95 34.56
CA GLN A 57 4.41 21.81 35.58
C GLN A 57 5.28 23.07 35.71
N GLN A 58 5.67 23.70 34.59
CA GLN A 58 6.46 24.93 34.62
C GLN A 58 5.70 26.09 35.27
N LEU A 59 4.39 26.22 35.02
CA LEU A 59 3.56 27.21 35.69
C LEU A 59 3.52 26.95 37.19
N THR A 60 3.24 25.72 37.63
CA THR A 60 3.20 25.35 39.06
C THR A 60 4.52 25.59 39.78
N ASP A 61 5.65 25.29 39.13
CA ASP A 61 6.97 25.53 39.71
C ASP A 61 7.27 27.04 39.81
N TRP A 62 6.88 27.80 38.79
CA TRP A 62 7.01 29.26 38.76
C TRP A 62 6.16 29.93 39.83
N THR A 63 4.88 29.54 39.98
CA THR A 63 3.98 30.12 41.00
C THR A 63 4.47 29.82 42.40
N LYS A 64 4.88 28.58 42.68
CA LYS A 64 5.45 28.18 43.98
C LYS A 64 6.68 29.00 44.35
N LYS A 65 7.59 29.19 43.40
CA LYS A 65 8.79 30.03 43.58
C LYS A 65 8.41 31.46 43.92
N TRP A 66 7.57 32.10 43.11
CA TRP A 66 7.29 33.52 43.24
C TRP A 66 6.39 33.87 44.42
N LYS A 67 5.42 33.01 44.78
CA LYS A 67 4.65 33.19 46.03
C LYS A 67 5.59 33.24 47.24
N THR A 68 6.52 32.28 47.34
CA THR A 68 7.52 32.23 48.43
C THR A 68 8.40 33.48 48.47
N LEU A 69 8.83 33.99 47.30
CA LEU A 69 9.67 35.19 47.22
C LEU A 69 8.92 36.47 47.63
N ILE A 70 7.64 36.58 47.27
CA ILE A 70 6.81 37.74 47.63
C ILE A 70 6.47 37.73 49.11
N GLU A 71 6.04 36.58 49.64
CA GLU A 71 5.68 36.42 51.06
C GLU A 71 6.85 36.75 52.01
N ARG A 72 8.09 36.51 51.55
CA ARG A 72 9.32 36.84 52.30
C ARG A 72 9.89 38.21 51.94
N GLY A 73 9.32 38.87 50.95
CA GLY A 73 9.78 40.15 50.43
C GLY A 73 9.29 41.33 51.25
N PRO A 74 9.78 42.55 50.95
CA PRO A 74 9.37 43.76 51.65
C PRO A 74 8.03 44.36 51.13
N GLN A 75 7.36 43.71 50.16
CA GLN A 75 6.13 44.22 49.57
C GLN A 75 4.92 43.73 50.36
N TYR A 76 4.04 44.66 50.76
CA TYR A 76 2.85 44.35 51.54
C TYR A 76 1.57 45.02 50.98
N GLY A 77 0.43 44.73 51.61
CA GLY A 77 -0.82 45.46 51.41
C GLY A 77 -1.54 45.12 50.10
N SER A 78 -2.25 46.09 49.51
CA SER A 78 -3.02 45.86 48.28
C SER A 78 -2.15 45.49 47.08
N MET A 79 -0.94 46.04 46.99
CA MET A 79 0.00 45.76 45.89
C MET A 79 0.54 44.34 45.95
N GLU A 80 0.87 43.83 47.16
CA GLU A 80 1.27 42.42 47.34
C GLU A 80 0.18 41.46 46.83
N ARG A 81 -1.08 41.72 47.22
CA ARG A 81 -2.23 40.92 46.77
C ARG A 81 -2.42 40.98 45.25
N ALA A 82 -2.28 42.16 44.65
CA ALA A 82 -2.36 42.32 43.20
C ALA A 82 -1.25 41.54 42.48
N TRP A 83 -0.03 41.53 43.03
CA TRP A 83 1.07 40.75 42.47
C TRP A 83 0.84 39.23 42.63
N GLN A 84 0.38 38.76 43.79
CA GLN A 84 0.03 37.36 44.02
C GLN A 84 -1.14 36.88 43.15
N ALA A 85 -2.02 37.79 42.69
CA ALA A 85 -3.10 37.44 41.77
C ALA A 85 -2.59 36.87 40.44
N LEU A 86 -1.42 37.32 39.95
CA LEU A 86 -0.78 36.75 38.76
C LEU A 86 -0.44 35.27 38.95
N MET A 87 0.04 34.89 40.14
CA MET A 87 0.37 33.51 40.44
C MET A 87 -0.89 32.67 40.61
N THR A 88 -1.97 33.28 41.09
CA THR A 88 -3.28 32.61 41.15
C THR A 88 -3.81 32.33 39.75
N GLU A 89 -3.66 33.27 38.80
CA GLU A 89 -4.03 33.05 37.40
C GLU A 89 -3.21 31.90 36.78
N ALA A 90 -1.89 31.91 36.94
CA ALA A 90 -1.02 30.86 36.44
C ALA A 90 -1.31 29.47 37.04
N ASP A 91 -1.68 29.38 38.33
CA ASP A 91 -2.14 28.13 38.92
C ASP A 91 -3.43 27.62 38.25
N ARG A 92 -4.38 28.51 37.95
CA ARG A 92 -5.62 28.13 37.25
C ARG A 92 -5.35 27.68 35.81
N VAL A 93 -4.43 28.34 35.11
CA VAL A 93 -4.00 27.90 33.76
C VAL A 93 -3.31 26.54 33.85
N SER A 94 -2.46 26.33 34.86
CA SER A 94 -1.84 25.02 35.10
C SER A 94 -2.89 23.92 35.30
N ASP A 95 -3.91 24.16 36.12
CA ASP A 95 -5.00 23.21 36.36
C ASP A 95 -5.73 22.85 35.05
N LEU A 96 -6.03 23.84 34.20
CA LEU A 96 -6.69 23.63 32.90
C LEU A 96 -5.86 22.75 31.97
N HIS A 97 -4.55 23.02 31.86
CA HIS A 97 -3.64 22.23 31.04
C HIS A 97 -3.43 20.81 31.60
N HIS A 98 -3.42 20.67 32.93
CA HIS A 98 -3.37 19.38 33.58
C HIS A 98 -4.63 18.55 33.29
N GLU A 99 -5.80 19.17 33.34
CA GLU A 99 -7.07 18.51 33.03
C GLU A 99 -7.16 18.09 31.56
N MET A 100 -6.76 18.97 30.64
CA MET A 100 -6.68 18.62 29.21
C MET A 100 -5.74 17.42 28.98
N ARG A 101 -4.58 17.38 29.66
CA ARG A 101 -3.68 16.21 29.62
C ARG A 101 -4.38 14.95 30.12
N ASN A 102 -5.18 15.04 31.18
CA ASN A 102 -5.89 13.90 31.74
C ASN A 102 -6.99 13.40 30.80
N GLN A 103 -7.78 14.31 30.22
CA GLN A 103 -8.79 13.98 29.23
C GLN A 103 -8.18 13.26 28.02
N ILE A 104 -7.10 13.81 27.47
CA ILE A 104 -6.39 13.19 26.34
C ILE A 104 -5.95 11.76 26.68
N ASN A 105 -5.35 11.55 27.86
CA ASN A 105 -4.81 10.24 28.22
C ASN A 105 -5.88 9.21 28.61
N ASN A 106 -6.89 9.64 29.36
CA ASN A 106 -7.84 8.73 29.98
C ASN A 106 -9.07 8.49 29.08
N GLU A 107 -9.37 9.41 28.18
CA GLU A 107 -10.48 9.27 27.24
C GLU A 107 -9.99 9.00 25.83
N ASP A 108 -9.29 9.94 25.20
CA ASP A 108 -9.04 9.88 23.75
C ASP A 108 -8.08 8.76 23.37
N LEU A 109 -6.99 8.59 24.13
CA LEU A 109 -6.07 7.47 23.92
C LEU A 109 -6.74 6.13 24.18
N GLU A 110 -7.51 5.99 25.27
CA GLU A 110 -8.18 4.73 25.58
C GLU A 110 -9.29 4.42 24.57
N LYS A 111 -10.00 5.42 24.03
CA LYS A 111 -10.95 5.25 22.91
C LYS A 111 -10.25 4.65 21.68
N ILE A 112 -9.13 5.20 21.25
CA ILE A 112 -8.40 4.70 20.06
C ILE A 112 -7.85 3.30 20.31
N LYS A 113 -7.29 3.06 21.49
CA LYS A 113 -6.74 1.77 21.89
C LYS A 113 -7.81 0.67 21.95
N ASN A 114 -8.98 0.98 22.52
CA ASN A 114 -10.10 0.05 22.56
C ASN A 114 -10.64 -0.22 21.15
N TRP A 115 -10.82 0.83 20.34
CA TRP A 115 -11.24 0.66 18.94
C TRP A 115 -10.25 -0.20 18.15
N GLN A 116 -8.94 0.03 18.29
CA GLN A 116 -7.91 -0.77 17.63
C GLN A 116 -7.98 -2.24 18.07
N LYS A 117 -8.13 -2.50 19.36
CA LYS A 117 -8.24 -3.85 19.93
C LYS A 117 -9.48 -4.59 19.41
N ASP A 118 -10.62 -3.91 19.32
CA ASP A 118 -11.89 -4.50 18.89
C ASP A 118 -11.98 -4.64 17.36
N THR A 119 -11.16 -3.89 16.62
CA THR A 119 -11.14 -3.93 15.15
C THR A 119 -10.12 -4.93 14.59
N PHE A 120 -8.97 -5.10 15.24
CA PHE A 120 -7.85 -5.89 14.71
C PHE A 120 -7.48 -7.07 15.63
N HIS A 121 -7.72 -8.29 15.16
CA HIS A 121 -7.55 -9.50 15.97
C HIS A 121 -6.28 -10.27 15.57
N LYS A 122 -5.26 -10.25 16.42
CA LYS A 122 -4.00 -10.98 16.17
C LYS A 122 -4.21 -12.49 16.14
N GLN A 123 -3.57 -13.16 15.18
CA GLN A 123 -3.57 -14.62 15.07
C GLN A 123 -2.33 -15.25 15.74
N LEU A 124 -2.44 -16.50 16.18
CA LEU A 124 -1.34 -17.25 16.81
C LEU A 124 -0.10 -17.38 15.93
N ILE A 125 -0.30 -17.44 14.60
CA ILE A 125 0.78 -17.60 13.61
C ILE A 125 1.31 -16.25 13.09
N GLY A 126 0.93 -15.14 13.73
CA GLY A 126 1.24 -13.79 13.26
C GLY A 126 0.20 -13.24 12.28
N GLY A 127 0.19 -11.90 12.12
CA GLY A 127 -0.78 -11.17 11.31
C GLY A 127 -2.15 -10.99 11.97
N PHE A 128 -3.06 -10.33 11.25
CA PHE A 128 -4.44 -10.08 11.68
C PHE A 128 -5.42 -10.99 10.98
N LYS A 129 -6.46 -11.39 11.70
CA LYS A 129 -7.58 -12.19 11.19
C LYS A 129 -8.22 -11.50 9.99
N GLU A 130 -8.46 -10.20 10.10
CA GLU A 130 -9.12 -9.38 9.08
C GLU A 130 -8.32 -9.35 7.77
N THR A 131 -6.99 -9.21 7.87
CA THR A 131 -6.07 -9.25 6.72
C THR A 131 -6.14 -10.61 6.02
N LYS A 132 -6.12 -11.70 6.79
CA LYS A 132 -6.19 -13.06 6.25
C LYS A 132 -7.54 -13.34 5.57
N GLU A 133 -8.65 -12.93 6.20
CA GLU A 133 -9.99 -13.09 5.62
C GLU A 133 -10.13 -12.35 4.29
N ALA A 134 -9.60 -11.13 4.19
CA ALA A 134 -9.58 -10.38 2.94
C ALA A 134 -8.71 -11.05 1.85
N GLU A 135 -7.50 -11.51 2.20
CA GLU A 135 -6.60 -12.23 1.29
C GLU A 135 -7.26 -13.50 0.75
N ASP A 136 -7.80 -14.33 1.64
CA ASP A 136 -8.49 -15.58 1.27
C ASP A 136 -9.73 -15.31 0.41
N GLY A 137 -10.46 -14.24 0.72
CA GLY A 137 -11.60 -13.76 -0.07
C GLY A 137 -11.24 -13.40 -1.50
N PHE A 138 -10.22 -12.55 -1.69
CA PHE A 138 -9.73 -12.17 -3.02
C PHE A 138 -9.18 -13.38 -3.79
N ARG A 139 -8.36 -14.21 -3.14
CA ARG A 139 -7.80 -15.42 -3.77
C ARG A 139 -8.91 -16.35 -4.25
N LYS A 140 -9.95 -16.56 -3.44
CA LYS A 140 -11.10 -17.40 -3.78
C LYS A 140 -11.86 -16.82 -4.98
N ALA A 141 -12.12 -15.52 -4.98
CA ALA A 141 -12.83 -14.85 -6.07
C ALA A 141 -12.04 -14.84 -7.39
N GLN A 142 -10.72 -14.64 -7.33
CA GLN A 142 -9.86 -14.51 -8.50
C GLN A 142 -9.45 -15.86 -9.10
N LYS A 143 -9.42 -16.95 -8.31
CA LYS A 143 -8.92 -18.27 -8.73
C LYS A 143 -9.52 -18.81 -10.04
N PRO A 144 -10.84 -18.77 -10.30
CA PRO A 144 -11.40 -19.28 -11.55
C PRO A 144 -10.94 -18.49 -12.77
N TRP A 145 -10.89 -17.15 -12.65
CA TRP A 145 -10.46 -16.27 -13.72
C TRP A 145 -8.96 -16.41 -14.00
N ALA A 146 -8.13 -16.45 -12.96
CA ALA A 146 -6.69 -16.67 -13.08
C ALA A 146 -6.37 -18.01 -13.77
N LYS A 147 -7.16 -19.06 -13.50
CA LYS A 147 -7.03 -20.35 -14.19
C LYS A 147 -7.31 -20.20 -15.69
N LYS A 148 -8.39 -19.52 -16.06
CA LYS A 148 -8.75 -19.28 -17.47
C LYS A 148 -7.75 -18.40 -18.20
N LEU A 149 -7.24 -17.36 -17.54
CA LEU A 149 -6.20 -16.52 -18.09
C LEU A 149 -4.92 -17.31 -18.36
N LYS A 150 -4.53 -18.23 -17.45
CA LYS A 150 -3.38 -19.11 -17.66
C LYS A 150 -3.60 -20.06 -18.85
N GLU A 151 -4.79 -20.63 -19.00
CA GLU A 151 -5.15 -21.45 -20.18
C GLU A 151 -5.05 -20.63 -21.47
N LEU A 152 -5.60 -19.41 -21.48
CA LEU A 152 -5.53 -18.48 -22.62
C LEU A 152 -4.08 -18.15 -23.00
N GLU A 153 -3.21 -17.86 -22.04
CA GLU A 153 -1.81 -17.54 -22.30
C GLU A 153 -1.04 -18.73 -22.90
N VAL A 154 -1.39 -19.97 -22.54
CA VAL A 154 -0.84 -21.17 -23.18
C VAL A 154 -1.30 -21.27 -24.64
N LEU A 155 -2.60 -21.11 -24.89
CA LEU A 155 -3.17 -21.18 -26.25
C LEU A 155 -2.64 -20.06 -27.15
N LYS A 156 -2.55 -18.83 -26.64
CA LYS A 156 -1.95 -17.68 -27.33
C LYS A 156 -0.52 -17.96 -27.75
N LYS A 157 0.30 -18.52 -26.85
CA LYS A 157 1.68 -18.91 -27.17
C LYS A 157 1.74 -20.01 -28.23
N ALA A 158 0.88 -21.02 -28.14
CA ALA A 158 0.79 -22.08 -29.14
C ALA A 158 0.38 -21.55 -30.52
N TYR A 159 -0.63 -20.68 -30.57
CA TYR A 159 -1.08 -20.02 -31.79
C TYR A 159 0.03 -19.16 -32.42
N HIS A 160 0.73 -18.35 -31.63
CA HIS A 160 1.86 -17.56 -32.14
C HIS A 160 3.01 -18.43 -32.67
N LEU A 161 3.26 -19.60 -32.05
CA LEU A 161 4.23 -20.56 -32.54
C LEU A 161 3.80 -21.16 -33.88
N ALA A 162 2.54 -21.60 -34.02
CA ALA A 162 1.99 -22.11 -35.27
C ALA A 162 2.08 -21.06 -36.40
N CYS A 163 1.70 -19.81 -36.13
CA CYS A 163 1.85 -18.70 -37.07
C CYS A 163 3.31 -18.50 -37.52
N LYS A 164 4.27 -18.65 -36.59
CA LYS A 164 5.71 -18.52 -36.91
C LYS A 164 6.17 -19.68 -37.78
N GLU A 165 5.76 -20.91 -37.48
CA GLU A 165 6.10 -22.09 -38.26
C GLU A 165 5.51 -22.05 -39.67
N GLU A 166 4.27 -21.59 -39.82
CA GLU A 166 3.63 -21.36 -41.12
C GLU A 166 4.42 -20.36 -41.96
N ARG A 167 4.77 -19.18 -41.41
CA ARG A 167 5.60 -18.19 -42.12
C ARG A 167 6.96 -18.75 -42.55
N LEU A 168 7.60 -19.55 -41.68
CA LEU A 168 8.87 -20.21 -42.01
C LEU A 168 8.70 -21.28 -43.11
N ALA A 169 7.60 -22.03 -43.11
CA ALA A 169 7.29 -23.01 -44.14
C ALA A 169 7.03 -22.33 -45.50
N VAL A 170 6.22 -21.26 -45.52
CA VAL A 170 5.93 -20.47 -46.73
C VAL A 170 7.21 -19.84 -47.29
N SER A 171 8.06 -19.27 -46.43
CA SER A 171 9.34 -18.70 -46.86
C SER A 171 10.26 -19.77 -47.48
N ARG A 172 10.37 -20.96 -46.87
CA ARG A 172 11.17 -22.07 -47.42
C ARG A 172 10.64 -22.58 -48.75
N GLU A 173 9.32 -22.76 -48.86
CA GLU A 173 8.68 -23.18 -50.12
C GLU A 173 8.97 -22.17 -51.23
N THR A 174 8.83 -20.88 -50.95
CA THR A 174 9.08 -19.79 -51.91
C THR A 174 10.55 -19.80 -52.36
N SER A 175 11.51 -19.90 -51.43
CA SER A 175 12.94 -19.96 -51.74
C SER A 175 13.32 -21.19 -52.57
N THR A 176 12.72 -22.36 -52.29
CA THR A 176 13.00 -23.58 -53.08
C THR A 176 12.34 -23.53 -54.46
N LYS A 177 11.15 -22.93 -54.61
CA LYS A 177 10.53 -22.74 -55.93
C LYS A 177 11.29 -21.76 -56.82
N SER A 178 12.05 -20.83 -56.23
CA SER A 178 12.93 -19.92 -56.98
C SER A 178 14.28 -20.54 -57.40
N ASP A 179 14.61 -21.76 -56.95
CA ASP A 179 15.82 -22.47 -57.33
C ASP A 179 15.58 -23.33 -58.59
N PRO A 180 16.23 -23.04 -59.74
CA PRO A 180 16.04 -23.79 -60.99
C PRO A 180 16.49 -25.26 -60.91
N ALA A 181 17.31 -25.62 -59.92
CA ALA A 181 17.82 -26.98 -59.72
C ALA A 181 16.95 -27.83 -58.77
N ALA A 182 15.86 -27.28 -58.23
CA ALA A 182 15.03 -27.96 -57.24
C ALA A 182 14.19 -29.11 -57.86
N PRO A 183 14.28 -30.35 -57.32
CA PRO A 183 13.47 -31.47 -57.77
C PRO A 183 11.96 -31.24 -57.58
N PRO A 184 11.10 -31.69 -58.51
CA PRO A 184 9.64 -31.56 -58.41
C PRO A 184 9.05 -32.18 -57.13
N ASP A 185 9.57 -33.32 -56.70
CA ASP A 185 9.13 -34.01 -55.48
C ASP A 185 9.44 -33.21 -54.20
N GLN A 186 10.52 -32.42 -54.21
CA GLN A 186 10.87 -31.54 -53.09
C GLN A 186 9.91 -30.36 -52.99
N ALA A 187 9.48 -29.80 -54.12
CA ALA A 187 8.50 -28.71 -54.16
C ALA A 187 7.12 -29.17 -53.62
N LYS A 188 6.66 -30.35 -54.02
CA LYS A 188 5.38 -30.93 -53.53
C LYS A 188 5.40 -31.16 -52.02
N LYS A 189 6.48 -31.75 -51.50
CA LYS A 189 6.66 -31.98 -50.05
C LYS A 189 6.65 -30.69 -49.23
N LEU A 190 7.20 -29.60 -49.77
CA LEU A 190 7.16 -28.30 -49.10
C LEU A 190 5.76 -27.68 -49.13
N SER A 191 5.01 -27.88 -50.21
CA SER A 191 3.61 -27.44 -50.32
C SER A 191 2.70 -28.16 -49.31
N ASP A 192 2.83 -29.48 -49.19
CA ASP A 192 2.09 -30.27 -48.20
C ASP A 192 2.42 -29.81 -46.75
N LYS A 193 3.67 -29.41 -46.52
CA LYS A 193 4.09 -28.87 -45.21
C LYS A 193 3.49 -27.49 -44.93
N VAL A 194 3.39 -26.62 -45.93
CA VAL A 194 2.72 -25.32 -45.80
C VAL A 194 1.25 -25.51 -45.47
N GLU A 195 0.54 -26.38 -46.19
CA GLU A 195 -0.88 -26.65 -45.95
C GLU A 195 -1.11 -27.23 -44.55
N LYS A 196 -0.25 -28.15 -44.10
CA LYS A 196 -0.31 -28.66 -42.72
C LYS A 196 -0.13 -27.55 -41.69
N CYS A 197 0.89 -26.69 -41.84
CA CYS A 197 1.11 -25.57 -40.92
C CYS A 197 -0.08 -24.60 -40.91
N ARG A 198 -0.70 -24.34 -42.07
CA ARG A 198 -1.88 -23.48 -42.19
C ARG A 198 -3.09 -24.04 -41.46
N GLN A 199 -3.32 -25.35 -41.55
CA GLN A 199 -4.36 -26.03 -40.79
C GLN A 199 -4.08 -26.01 -39.28
N ASP A 200 -2.82 -26.16 -38.88
CA ASP A 200 -2.42 -26.10 -37.47
C ASP A 200 -2.56 -24.67 -36.89
N THR A 201 -2.42 -23.61 -37.69
CA THR A 201 -2.70 -22.22 -37.27
C THR A 201 -4.19 -21.96 -37.02
N GLN A 202 -5.10 -22.66 -37.71
CA GLN A 202 -6.55 -22.48 -37.60
C GLN A 202 -7.22 -23.27 -36.46
N LYS A 203 -6.48 -24.19 -35.81
CA LYS A 203 -6.95 -25.01 -34.69
C LYS A 203 -6.82 -24.28 -33.36
#